data_AF-A0A1R0XDU9-F1
#
_entry.id   AF-A0A1R0XDU9-F1
#
_cell.length_a   1.000
_cell.length_b   1.000
_cell.length_c   1.000
_cell.angle_alpha   90.00
_cell.angle_beta   90.00
_cell.angle_gamma   90.00
#
_symmetry.space_group_name_H-M   'P 1'
#
loop_
_entity.id
_entity.type
_entity.pdbx_description
1 polymer ?
#
loop_
_entity_poly.entity_id
_entity_poly.type
_entity_poly.pdbx_seq_one_letter_code
_entity_poly.pdbx_strand_id
1 'polypeptide(L)'
;MKEKGNISGIQYFLLGLLVFLMLGMDMFIMGLDQWLWGDLFNIDDFFVSPWYVLVVHWSIVTILWTVGAMIFLLWFRKRKLIEKVISLRSRSKVIPLLIVAFMSSFLFAVLEFWINGESIPQIYREYENFKLEHGFMGIWVALVQNIYYIVEAVLVVLLVALMQSAGEVWFKNPSLPYGGIGLMLTWGLGHLTHGLQSGLYITAFSLVFGWLFVKAGKQWWPSFLFIWLVFVL
;
A
#
# COMPACT_ATOMS: atom_id res chain seq x y z
N MET A 1 -15.46 -35.98 -12.06
CA MET A 1 -14.83 -34.65 -12.25
C MET A 1 -14.77 -33.95 -10.90
N LYS A 2 -13.60 -33.88 -10.24
CA LYS A 2 -13.45 -33.20 -8.94
C LYS A 2 -13.61 -31.69 -9.14
N GLU A 3 -14.49 -31.06 -8.37
CA GLU A 3 -14.71 -29.61 -8.34
C GLU A 3 -13.37 -28.87 -8.15
N LYS A 4 -12.95 -28.11 -9.15
CA LYS A 4 -11.73 -27.29 -9.08
C LYS A 4 -12.01 -26.05 -8.23
N GLY A 5 -11.77 -26.18 -6.93
CA GLY A 5 -11.37 -25.13 -5.99
C GLY A 5 -12.08 -23.78 -6.13
N ASN A 6 -13.31 -23.69 -5.60
CA ASN A 6 -13.92 -22.39 -5.35
C ASN A 6 -13.47 -21.90 -3.96
N ILE A 7 -12.72 -20.80 -3.91
CA ILE A 7 -12.42 -20.12 -2.64
C ILE A 7 -13.69 -19.40 -2.18
N SER A 8 -14.08 -19.59 -0.93
CA SER A 8 -15.25 -18.92 -0.35
C SER A 8 -14.95 -17.44 -0.06
N GLY A 9 -16.00 -16.62 0.04
CA GLY A 9 -15.84 -15.19 0.35
C GLY A 9 -15.11 -14.96 1.67
N ILE A 10 -15.38 -15.80 2.68
CA ILE A 10 -14.67 -15.74 3.97
C ILE A 10 -13.18 -16.05 3.84
N GLN A 11 -12.78 -16.98 2.97
CA GLN A 11 -11.37 -17.26 2.74
C GLN A 11 -10.65 -16.08 2.07
N TYR A 12 -11.28 -15.42 1.09
CA TYR A 12 -10.72 -14.20 0.51
C TYR A 12 -10.60 -13.08 1.54
N PHE A 13 -11.62 -12.91 2.38
CA PHE A 13 -11.62 -11.90 3.44
C PHE A 13 -10.51 -12.15 4.46
N LEU A 14 -10.36 -13.39 4.95
CA LEU A 14 -9.30 -13.76 5.88
C LEU A 14 -7.91 -13.57 5.26
N LEU A 15 -7.73 -13.91 3.98
CA LEU A 15 -6.49 -13.63 3.27
C LEU A 15 -6.23 -12.12 3.17
N GLY A 16 -7.27 -11.32 2.93
CA GLY A 16 -7.18 -9.86 2.94
C GLY A 16 -6.73 -9.34 4.31
N LEU A 17 -7.34 -9.84 5.39
CA LEU A 17 -6.91 -9.50 6.75
C LEU A 17 -5.48 -9.93 7.05
N LEU A 18 -5.01 -11.07 6.52
CA LEU A 18 -3.61 -11.47 6.65
C LEU A 18 -2.66 -10.51 5.92
N VAL A 19 -3.04 -9.99 4.75
CA VAL A 19 -2.26 -8.95 4.06
C VAL A 19 -2.28 -7.64 4.85
N PHE A 20 -3.42 -7.26 5.45
CA PHE A 20 -3.48 -6.10 6.33
C PHE A 20 -2.60 -6.26 7.59
N LEU A 21 -2.61 -7.43 8.22
CA LEU A 21 -1.70 -7.72 9.34
C LEU A 21 -0.24 -7.70 8.89
N MET A 22 0.06 -8.17 7.68
CA MET A 22 1.40 -8.06 7.09
C MET A 22 1.83 -6.59 6.94
N LEU A 23 0.96 -5.71 6.43
CA LEU A 23 1.20 -4.26 6.42
C LEU A 23 1.43 -3.73 7.86
N GLY A 24 0.61 -4.15 8.82
CA GLY A 24 0.78 -3.77 10.24
C GLY A 24 2.07 -4.28 10.90
N MET A 25 2.83 -5.19 10.28
CA MET A 25 4.11 -5.66 10.82
C MET A 25 5.16 -4.55 10.88
N ASP A 26 5.00 -3.47 10.11
CA ASP A 26 5.85 -2.28 10.21
C ASP A 26 5.86 -1.73 11.65
N MET A 27 4.68 -1.47 12.20
CA MET A 27 4.52 -1.00 13.58
C MET A 27 5.08 -1.98 14.62
N PHE A 28 4.97 -3.29 14.35
CA PHE A 28 5.59 -4.30 15.22
C PHE A 28 7.12 -4.24 15.17
N ILE A 29 7.69 -4.04 13.98
CA ILE A 29 9.14 -3.89 13.78
C ILE A 29 9.63 -2.59 14.42
N MET A 30 8.89 -1.48 14.33
CA MET A 30 9.20 -0.25 15.06
C MET A 30 9.29 -0.48 16.58
N GLY A 31 8.38 -1.27 17.15
CA GLY A 31 8.44 -1.65 18.56
C GLY A 31 9.66 -2.51 18.90
N LEU A 32 10.08 -3.41 18.00
CA LEU A 32 11.32 -4.18 18.14
C LEU A 32 12.57 -3.30 18.02
N ASP A 33 12.55 -2.32 17.11
CA ASP A 33 13.65 -1.37 16.93
C ASP A 33 13.82 -0.48 18.17
N GLN A 34 12.72 0.01 18.76
CA GLN A 34 12.77 0.74 20.03
C GLN A 34 13.42 -0.09 21.15
N TRP A 35 13.11 -1.40 21.21
CA TRP A 35 13.69 -2.31 22.19
C TRP A 35 15.17 -2.64 21.90
N LEU A 36 15.54 -2.81 20.62
CA LEU A 36 16.88 -3.21 20.20
C LEU A 36 17.88 -2.05 20.23
N TRP A 37 17.48 -0.88 19.73
CA TRP A 37 18.34 0.29 19.56
C TRP A 37 18.26 1.27 20.73
N GLY A 38 17.26 1.14 21.60
CA GLY A 38 17.06 2.02 22.75
C GLY A 38 16.93 3.48 22.30
N ASP A 39 17.70 4.37 22.94
CA ASP A 39 17.67 5.82 22.69
C ASP A 39 18.11 6.22 21.27
N LEU A 40 18.71 5.30 20.49
CA LEU A 40 19.06 5.56 19.08
C LEU A 40 17.83 5.51 18.16
N PHE A 41 16.73 4.87 18.57
CA PHE A 41 15.49 4.83 17.82
C PHE A 41 14.45 5.68 18.54
N ASN A 42 13.88 6.65 17.82
CA ASN A 42 12.84 7.51 18.34
C ASN A 42 11.53 7.22 17.62
N ILE A 43 10.58 6.58 18.28
CA ILE A 43 9.28 6.28 17.65
C ILE A 43 8.41 7.53 17.40
N ASP A 44 8.58 8.58 18.22
CA ASP A 44 7.80 9.81 18.12
C ASP A 44 8.36 10.74 17.01
N ASP A 45 9.66 10.64 16.76
CA ASP A 45 10.34 11.34 15.67
C ASP A 45 11.23 10.35 14.89
N PHE A 46 10.57 9.48 14.13
CA PHE A 46 11.21 8.38 13.44
C PHE A 46 12.39 8.83 12.58
N PHE A 47 12.21 9.90 11.79
CA PHE A 47 13.15 10.32 10.76
C PHE A 47 14.46 10.97 11.27
N VAL A 48 14.52 11.39 12.53
CA VAL A 48 15.77 11.87 13.17
C VAL A 48 16.64 10.72 13.70
N SER A 49 16.12 9.49 13.72
CA SER A 49 16.93 8.31 14.08
C SER A 49 18.12 8.18 13.12
N PRO A 50 19.30 7.71 13.56
CA PRO A 50 20.48 7.62 12.72
C PRO A 50 20.22 6.88 11.40
N TRP A 51 20.79 7.37 10.30
CA TRP A 51 20.57 6.83 8.95
C TRP A 51 20.63 5.30 8.85
N TYR A 52 21.55 4.64 9.58
CA TYR A 52 21.71 3.20 9.54
C TYR A 52 20.56 2.46 10.23
N VAL A 53 19.96 3.05 11.26
CA VAL A 53 18.76 2.51 11.93
C VAL A 53 17.59 2.56 10.95
N LEU A 54 17.37 3.69 10.28
CA LEU A 54 16.33 3.87 9.26
C LEU A 54 16.48 2.87 8.11
N VAL A 55 17.71 2.75 7.57
CA VAL A 55 18.02 1.83 6.49
C VAL A 55 17.78 0.38 6.91
N VAL A 56 18.21 -0.01 8.12
CA VAL A 56 18.00 -1.37 8.64
C VAL A 56 16.52 -1.65 8.81
N HIS A 57 15.79 -0.75 9.48
CA HIS A 57 14.35 -0.87 9.70
C HIS A 57 13.60 -1.10 8.37
N TRP A 58 13.68 -0.15 7.43
CA TRP A 58 12.95 -0.28 6.17
C TRP A 58 13.44 -1.44 5.32
N SER A 59 14.71 -1.82 5.39
CA SER A 59 15.21 -3.03 4.71
C SER A 59 14.54 -4.30 5.26
N ILE A 60 14.42 -4.43 6.59
CA ILE A 60 13.76 -5.57 7.23
C ILE A 60 12.28 -5.60 6.84
N VAL A 61 11.57 -4.48 6.96
CA VAL A 61 10.14 -4.42 6.60
C VAL A 61 9.94 -4.75 5.12
N THR A 62 10.74 -4.16 4.23
CA THR A 62 10.70 -4.42 2.78
C THR A 62 10.93 -5.89 2.46
N ILE A 63 11.92 -6.54 3.08
CA ILE A 63 12.19 -7.97 2.88
C ILE A 63 11.01 -8.81 3.37
N LEU A 64 10.51 -8.54 4.57
CA LEU A 64 9.37 -9.25 5.16
C LEU A 64 8.15 -9.18 4.23
N TRP A 65 7.79 -7.97 3.79
CA TRP A 65 6.67 -7.72 2.91
C TRP A 65 6.84 -8.34 1.53
N THR A 66 8.04 -8.24 0.95
CA THR A 66 8.36 -8.86 -0.35
C THR A 66 8.20 -10.38 -0.26
N VAL A 67 8.73 -11.00 0.80
CA VAL A 67 8.58 -12.45 1.04
C VAL A 67 7.11 -12.81 1.24
N GLY A 68 6.35 -12.05 2.03
CA GLY A 68 4.92 -12.24 2.24
C GLY A 68 4.11 -12.17 0.94
N ALA A 69 4.34 -11.13 0.13
CA ALA A 69 3.72 -10.95 -1.17
C ALA A 69 4.08 -12.10 -2.13
N MET A 70 5.35 -12.53 -2.16
CA MET A 70 5.79 -13.65 -2.97
C MET A 70 5.12 -14.96 -2.56
N ILE A 71 5.06 -15.27 -1.26
CA ILE A 71 4.40 -16.48 -0.74
C ILE A 71 2.94 -16.50 -1.18
N PHE A 72 2.25 -15.36 -1.05
CA PHE A 72 0.87 -15.19 -1.48
C PHE A 72 0.71 -15.46 -2.99
N LEU A 73 1.50 -14.78 -3.83
CA LEU A 73 1.45 -14.92 -5.28
C LEU A 73 1.76 -16.35 -5.73
N LEU A 74 2.75 -16.99 -5.11
CA LEU A 74 3.10 -18.39 -5.37
C LEU A 74 1.98 -19.35 -4.97
N TRP A 75 1.31 -19.12 -3.83
CA TRP A 75 0.19 -19.94 -3.38
C TRP A 75 -0.99 -19.85 -4.36
N PHE A 76 -1.35 -18.64 -4.79
CA PHE A 76 -2.41 -18.43 -5.78
C PHE A 76 -2.05 -19.02 -7.15
N ARG A 77 -0.79 -18.89 -7.57
CA ARG A 77 -0.30 -19.45 -8.83
C ARG A 77 -0.33 -20.98 -8.81
N LYS A 78 0.14 -21.63 -7.74
CA LYS A 78 0.09 -23.09 -7.57
C LYS A 78 -1.33 -23.64 -7.65
N ARG A 79 -2.32 -22.88 -7.16
CA ARG A 79 -3.74 -23.25 -7.20
C ARG A 79 -4.46 -22.83 -8.50
N LYS A 80 -3.78 -22.12 -9.42
CA LYS A 80 -4.37 -21.54 -10.65
C LYS A 80 -5.55 -20.60 -10.36
N LEU A 81 -5.43 -19.82 -9.28
CA LEU A 81 -6.47 -18.89 -8.81
C LEU A 81 -6.09 -17.43 -8.99
N ILE A 82 -4.83 -17.13 -9.36
CA ILE A 82 -4.33 -15.76 -9.46
C ILE A 82 -5.18 -14.89 -10.39
N GLU A 83 -5.60 -15.43 -11.54
CA GLU A 83 -6.42 -14.71 -12.53
C GLU A 83 -7.84 -14.37 -12.03
N LYS A 84 -8.33 -15.05 -10.98
CA LYS A 84 -9.62 -14.73 -10.35
C LYS A 84 -9.53 -13.50 -9.44
N VAL A 85 -8.32 -13.22 -8.92
CA VAL A 85 -8.06 -12.16 -7.95
C VAL A 85 -7.46 -10.93 -8.64
N ILE A 86 -6.44 -11.12 -9.47
CA ILE A 86 -5.73 -10.05 -10.19
C ILE A 86 -5.51 -10.45 -11.65
N SER A 87 -5.76 -9.51 -12.56
CA SER A 87 -5.38 -9.60 -13.96
C SER A 87 -4.04 -8.93 -14.20
N LEU A 88 -3.02 -9.69 -14.61
CA LEU A 88 -1.72 -9.15 -15.03
C LEU A 88 -1.69 -8.73 -16.51
N ARG A 89 -2.66 -9.19 -17.32
CA ARG A 89 -2.73 -8.86 -18.74
C ARG A 89 -3.26 -7.44 -18.92
N SER A 90 -2.48 -6.59 -19.60
CA SER A 90 -2.90 -5.24 -20.01
C SER A 90 -3.94 -5.30 -21.13
N ARG A 91 -5.04 -4.57 -20.99
CA ARG A 91 -6.08 -4.35 -22.02
C ARG A 91 -6.11 -2.87 -22.40
N SER A 92 -6.51 -2.55 -23.64
CA SER A 92 -6.56 -1.17 -24.15
C SER A 92 -7.35 -0.18 -23.27
N LYS A 93 -8.35 -0.65 -22.53
CA LYS A 93 -9.15 0.15 -21.59
C LYS A 93 -8.38 0.64 -20.34
N VAL A 94 -7.14 0.19 -20.12
CA VAL A 94 -6.30 0.57 -18.97
C VAL A 94 -5.70 1.95 -19.15
N ILE A 95 -5.34 2.34 -20.37
CA ILE A 95 -4.61 3.60 -20.62
C ILE A 95 -5.38 4.81 -20.08
N PRO A 96 -6.69 5.00 -20.36
CA PRO A 96 -7.44 6.10 -19.75
C PRO A 96 -7.47 6.04 -18.22
N LEU A 97 -7.47 4.83 -17.64
CA LEU A 97 -7.49 4.66 -16.18
C LEU A 97 -6.13 4.97 -15.55
N LEU A 98 -5.01 4.80 -16.25
CA LEU A 98 -3.70 5.26 -15.79
C LEU A 98 -3.63 6.79 -15.74
N ILE A 99 -4.26 7.47 -16.71
CA ILE A 99 -4.39 8.93 -16.69
C ILE A 99 -5.26 9.36 -15.51
N VAL A 100 -6.41 8.71 -15.29
CA VAL A 100 -7.26 8.99 -14.12
C VAL A 100 -6.49 8.75 -12.82
N ALA A 101 -5.74 7.64 -12.71
CA ALA A 101 -4.89 7.36 -11.55
C ALA A 101 -3.86 8.48 -11.32
N PHE A 102 -3.14 8.91 -12.36
CA PHE A 102 -2.19 10.02 -12.24
C PHE A 102 -2.88 11.32 -11.79
N MET A 103 -3.97 11.71 -12.45
CA MET A 103 -4.69 12.95 -12.13
C MET A 103 -5.28 12.92 -10.70
N SER A 104 -5.81 11.79 -10.25
CA SER A 104 -6.31 11.63 -8.89
C SER A 104 -5.19 11.68 -7.86
N SER A 105 -4.01 11.11 -8.14
CA SER A 105 -2.85 11.16 -7.23
C SER A 105 -2.30 12.57 -7.15
N PHE A 106 -2.22 13.27 -8.28
CA PHE A 106 -1.81 14.67 -8.31
C PHE A 106 -2.81 15.57 -7.57
N LEU A 107 -4.11 15.33 -7.72
CA LEU A 107 -5.12 16.05 -6.94
C LEU A 107 -4.96 15.79 -5.44
N PHE A 108 -4.65 14.55 -5.04
CA PHE A 108 -4.33 14.22 -3.66
C PHE A 108 -3.13 15.01 -3.15
N ALA A 109 -2.01 15.02 -3.88
CA ALA A 109 -0.82 15.80 -3.52
C ALA A 109 -1.10 17.30 -3.41
N VAL A 110 -1.93 17.84 -4.32
CA VAL A 110 -2.38 19.25 -4.24
C VAL A 110 -3.19 19.49 -2.98
N LEU A 111 -4.12 18.60 -2.62
CA LEU A 111 -4.88 18.70 -1.38
C LEU A 111 -3.96 18.67 -0.14
N GLU A 112 -2.95 17.80 -0.12
CA GLU A 112 -1.92 17.77 0.93
C GLU A 112 -1.19 19.11 1.05
N PHE A 113 -0.75 19.68 -0.07
CA PHE A 113 -0.11 20.99 -0.07
C PHE A 113 -1.03 22.09 0.48
N TRP A 114 -2.31 22.10 0.10
CA TRP A 114 -3.25 23.11 0.58
C TRP A 114 -3.59 22.96 2.07
N ILE A 115 -3.63 21.73 2.57
CA ILE A 115 -4.04 21.41 3.93
C ILE A 115 -2.86 21.53 4.90
N ASN A 116 -1.73 20.91 4.57
CA ASN A 116 -0.57 20.75 5.43
C ASN A 116 0.58 21.73 5.08
N GLY A 117 0.51 22.41 3.93
CA GLY A 117 1.56 23.33 3.48
C GLY A 117 2.81 22.62 2.94
N GLU A 118 2.75 21.30 2.74
CA GLU A 118 3.91 20.49 2.35
C GLU A 118 4.25 20.62 0.86
N SER A 119 5.54 20.76 0.53
CA SER A 119 5.98 20.92 -0.86
C SER A 119 5.78 19.65 -1.70
N ILE A 120 5.39 19.84 -2.97
CA ILE A 120 5.24 18.79 -3.98
C ILE A 120 6.48 18.82 -4.91
N PRO A 121 7.09 17.68 -5.27
CA PRO A 121 6.67 16.32 -4.93
C PRO A 121 7.24 15.82 -3.58
N GLN A 122 6.46 15.01 -2.86
CA GLN A 122 6.83 14.40 -1.56
C GLN A 122 8.22 13.75 -1.60
N ILE A 123 8.54 13.00 -2.65
CA ILE A 123 9.85 12.33 -2.78
C ILE A 123 11.04 13.31 -2.74
N TYR A 124 10.88 14.50 -3.30
CA TYR A 124 11.95 15.52 -3.30
C TYR A 124 12.08 16.17 -1.94
N ARG A 125 10.94 16.45 -1.29
CA ARG A 125 10.88 17.00 0.06
C ARG A 125 11.53 16.06 1.07
N GLU A 126 11.16 14.78 1.06
CA GLU A 126 11.73 13.76 1.95
C GLU A 126 13.24 13.60 1.71
N TYR A 127 13.68 13.55 0.45
CA TYR A 127 15.10 13.50 0.12
C TYR A 127 15.89 14.70 0.68
N GLU A 128 15.39 15.93 0.50
CA GLU A 128 16.06 17.11 1.04
C GLU A 128 16.08 17.09 2.58
N ASN A 129 15.00 16.64 3.22
CA ASN A 129 14.97 16.45 4.69
C ASN A 129 16.01 15.43 5.15
N PHE A 130 16.13 14.27 4.50
CA PHE A 130 17.16 13.30 4.86
C PHE A 130 18.57 13.79 4.60
N LYS A 131 18.77 14.59 3.56
CA LYS A 131 20.08 15.16 3.28
C LYS A 131 20.47 16.22 4.32
N LEU A 132 19.50 16.98 4.82
CA LEU A 132 19.70 17.92 5.92
C LEU A 132 20.04 17.18 7.22
N GLU A 133 19.31 16.12 7.54
CA GLU A 133 19.47 15.37 8.80
C GLU A 133 20.70 14.43 8.79
N HIS A 134 20.93 13.72 7.69
CA HIS A 134 21.91 12.62 7.60
C HIS A 134 23.08 12.91 6.67
N GLY A 135 23.19 14.13 6.15
CA GLY A 135 24.22 14.53 5.20
C GLY A 135 24.21 13.68 3.93
N PHE A 136 25.39 13.25 3.46
CA PHE A 136 25.51 12.41 2.27
C PHE A 136 24.75 11.07 2.38
N MET A 137 24.60 10.52 3.60
CA MET A 137 23.91 9.24 3.79
C MET A 137 22.40 9.35 3.62
N GLY A 138 21.83 10.57 3.62
CA GLY A 138 20.41 10.80 3.34
C GLY A 138 19.95 10.25 1.99
N ILE A 139 20.86 10.12 1.00
CA ILE A 139 20.54 9.49 -0.28
C ILE A 139 20.18 8.00 -0.11
N TRP A 140 20.85 7.28 0.79
CA TRP A 140 20.56 5.86 1.04
C TRP A 140 19.25 5.68 1.77
N VAL A 141 18.97 6.56 2.75
CA VAL A 141 17.70 6.62 3.48
C VAL A 141 16.55 6.81 2.48
N ALA A 142 16.64 7.82 1.60
CA ALA A 142 15.64 8.08 0.56
C ALA A 142 15.45 6.90 -0.39
N LEU A 143 16.54 6.28 -0.88
CA LEU A 143 16.46 5.16 -1.81
C LEU A 143 15.75 3.94 -1.20
N VAL A 144 16.10 3.58 0.05
CA VAL A 144 15.50 2.44 0.73
C VAL A 144 14.03 2.70 1.05
N GLN A 145 13.67 3.91 1.48
CA GLN A 145 12.28 4.30 1.69
C GLN A 145 11.44 4.19 0.41
N ASN A 146 11.99 4.60 -0.74
CA ASN A 146 11.26 4.53 -2.00
C ASN A 146 11.03 3.08 -2.46
N ILE A 147 11.97 2.17 -2.18
CA ILE A 147 11.75 0.73 -2.40
C ILE A 147 10.66 0.22 -1.46
N TYR A 148 10.69 0.63 -0.18
CA TYR A 148 9.65 0.33 0.79
C TYR A 148 8.25 0.77 0.29
N TYR A 149 8.09 1.98 -0.24
CA TYR A 149 6.82 2.48 -0.80
C TYR A 149 6.31 1.66 -1.98
N ILE A 150 7.20 1.20 -2.86
CA ILE A 150 6.82 0.32 -3.98
C ILE A 150 6.26 -1.00 -3.45
N VAL A 151 6.90 -1.59 -2.45
CA VAL A 151 6.47 -2.87 -1.86
C VAL A 151 5.17 -2.70 -1.07
N GLU A 152 5.02 -1.59 -0.33
CA GLU A 152 3.76 -1.26 0.33
C GLU A 152 2.61 -1.17 -0.68
N ALA A 153 2.81 -0.43 -1.77
CA ALA A 153 1.82 -0.29 -2.83
C ALA A 153 1.39 -1.65 -3.41
N VAL A 154 2.32 -2.61 -3.55
CA VAL A 154 1.99 -3.98 -3.96
C VAL A 154 1.08 -4.67 -2.95
N LEU A 155 1.41 -4.62 -1.65
CA LEU A 155 0.58 -5.23 -0.60
C LEU A 155 -0.80 -4.58 -0.51
N VAL A 156 -0.89 -3.26 -0.62
CA VAL A 156 -2.16 -2.54 -0.62
C VAL A 156 -3.04 -2.95 -1.82
N VAL A 157 -2.46 -3.14 -3.01
CA VAL A 157 -3.20 -3.68 -4.16
C VAL A 157 -3.66 -5.12 -3.94
N LEU A 158 -2.85 -5.96 -3.28
CA LEU A 158 -3.25 -7.33 -2.93
C LEU A 158 -4.43 -7.32 -1.95
N LEU A 159 -4.41 -6.44 -0.94
CA LEU A 159 -5.50 -6.23 0.00
C LEU A 159 -6.79 -5.82 -0.74
N VAL A 160 -6.72 -4.81 -1.62
CA VAL A 160 -7.86 -4.38 -2.46
C VAL A 160 -8.40 -5.55 -3.27
N ALA A 161 -7.54 -6.34 -3.92
CA ALA A 161 -7.97 -7.43 -4.78
C ALA A 161 -8.67 -8.57 -4.01
N LEU A 162 -8.19 -8.87 -2.80
CA LEU A 162 -8.77 -9.88 -1.92
C LEU A 162 -10.11 -9.44 -1.35
N MET A 163 -10.19 -8.21 -0.85
CA MET A 163 -11.43 -7.63 -0.34
C MET A 163 -12.48 -7.48 -1.45
N GLN A 164 -12.04 -7.12 -2.68
CA GLN A 164 -12.90 -7.11 -3.86
C GLN A 164 -13.47 -8.51 -4.15
N SER A 165 -12.61 -9.52 -4.12
CA SER A 165 -13.01 -10.91 -4.37
C SER A 165 -13.96 -11.45 -3.30
N ALA A 166 -13.76 -11.09 -2.03
CA ALA A 166 -14.66 -11.46 -0.95
C ALA A 166 -16.07 -10.89 -1.16
N GLY A 167 -16.17 -9.58 -1.41
CA GLY A 167 -17.45 -8.91 -1.63
C GLY A 167 -18.19 -9.41 -2.87
N GLU A 168 -17.47 -9.67 -3.97
CA GLU A 168 -18.06 -10.28 -5.17
C GLU A 168 -18.69 -11.66 -4.89
N VAL A 169 -18.04 -12.47 -4.06
CA VAL A 169 -18.58 -13.78 -3.70
C VAL A 169 -19.82 -13.65 -2.81
N TRP A 170 -19.83 -12.72 -1.86
CA TRP A 170 -20.96 -12.55 -0.93
C TRP A 170 -22.16 -11.89 -1.59
N PHE A 171 -21.95 -10.79 -2.30
CA PHE A 171 -23.03 -9.91 -2.75
C PHE A 171 -23.39 -10.10 -4.24
N LYS A 172 -22.63 -10.92 -4.98
CA LYS A 172 -22.88 -11.24 -6.40
C LYS A 172 -22.98 -10.02 -7.33
N ASN A 173 -22.42 -8.88 -6.92
CA ASN A 173 -22.42 -7.64 -7.69
C ASN A 173 -20.98 -7.15 -7.88
N PRO A 174 -20.32 -7.47 -9.01
CA PRO A 174 -18.92 -7.11 -9.24
C PRO A 174 -18.67 -5.64 -9.57
N SER A 175 -19.72 -4.83 -9.72
CA SER A 175 -19.61 -3.41 -10.06
C SER A 175 -19.33 -2.54 -8.83
N LEU A 176 -19.55 -3.05 -7.61
CA LEU A 176 -19.28 -2.31 -6.37
C LEU A 176 -17.81 -2.46 -5.95
N PRO A 177 -17.18 -1.37 -5.45
CA PRO A 177 -15.76 -1.35 -5.10
C PRO A 177 -15.51 -1.91 -3.68
N TYR A 178 -15.88 -3.16 -3.42
CA TYR A 178 -15.64 -3.79 -2.10
C TYR A 178 -14.16 -3.80 -1.72
N GLY A 179 -13.26 -3.85 -2.70
CA GLY A 179 -11.82 -3.70 -2.46
C GLY A 179 -11.47 -2.37 -1.80
N GLY A 180 -12.10 -1.28 -2.25
CA GLY A 180 -11.92 0.05 -1.67
C GLY A 180 -12.60 0.20 -0.31
N ILE A 181 -13.77 -0.42 -0.12
CA ILE A 181 -14.45 -0.46 1.19
C ILE A 181 -13.60 -1.25 2.21
N GLY A 182 -13.08 -2.41 1.81
CA GLY A 182 -12.19 -3.19 2.65
C GLY A 182 -10.90 -2.45 2.98
N LEU A 183 -10.30 -1.76 2.00
CA LEU A 183 -9.12 -0.92 2.21
C LEU A 183 -9.40 0.23 3.19
N MET A 184 -10.52 0.93 2.99
CA MET A 184 -10.99 2.02 3.85
C MET A 184 -11.09 1.55 5.30
N LEU A 185 -11.73 0.40 5.56
CA LEU A 185 -11.94 -0.14 6.90
C LEU A 185 -10.69 -0.74 7.55
N THR A 186 -9.60 -0.90 6.80
CA THR A 186 -8.36 -1.52 7.28
C THR A 186 -7.21 -0.52 7.24
N TRP A 187 -6.46 -0.48 6.14
CA TRP A 187 -5.34 0.44 5.95
C TRP A 187 -5.76 1.90 6.08
N GLY A 188 -6.91 2.29 5.53
CA GLY A 188 -7.43 3.67 5.61
C GLY A 188 -7.67 4.13 7.06
N LEU A 189 -8.52 3.43 7.81
CA LEU A 189 -8.76 3.72 9.22
C LEU A 189 -7.49 3.56 10.08
N GLY A 190 -6.58 2.67 9.69
CA GLY A 190 -5.26 2.55 10.31
C GLY A 190 -4.50 3.87 10.31
N HIS A 191 -4.61 4.68 9.25
CA HIS A 191 -3.91 5.96 9.18
C HIS A 191 -4.42 7.02 10.17
N LEU A 192 -5.56 6.80 10.82
CA LEU A 192 -6.02 7.70 11.90
C LEU A 192 -5.05 7.72 13.09
N THR A 193 -4.19 6.71 13.24
CA THR A 193 -3.15 6.70 14.28
C THR A 193 -2.05 7.71 14.03
N HIS A 194 -1.87 8.16 12.78
CA HIS A 194 -0.87 9.15 12.39
C HIS A 194 -1.42 10.58 12.35
N GLY A 195 -2.71 10.76 12.69
CA GLY A 195 -3.38 12.06 12.70
C GLY A 195 -4.82 11.95 12.20
N LEU A 196 -5.72 12.70 12.85
CA LEU A 196 -7.14 12.68 12.49
C LEU A 196 -7.36 13.21 11.07
N GLN A 197 -6.77 14.35 10.73
CA GLN A 197 -6.95 14.98 9.43
C GLN A 197 -6.37 14.11 8.31
N SER A 198 -5.13 13.65 8.49
CA SER A 198 -4.43 12.76 7.55
C SER A 198 -5.17 11.44 7.32
N GLY A 199 -5.52 10.76 8.41
CA GLY A 199 -6.26 9.51 8.33
C GLY A 199 -7.65 9.64 7.70
N LEU A 200 -8.38 10.75 7.90
CA LEU A 200 -9.73 10.92 7.34
C LEU A 200 -9.73 10.99 5.82
N TYR A 201 -8.85 11.78 5.20
CA TYR A 201 -8.82 11.82 3.74
C TYR A 201 -8.21 10.55 3.16
N ILE A 202 -7.19 9.92 3.76
CA ILE A 202 -6.67 8.61 3.30
C ILE A 202 -7.78 7.55 3.34
N THR A 203 -8.58 7.54 4.41
CA THR A 203 -9.77 6.69 4.53
C THR A 203 -10.76 6.96 3.39
N ALA A 204 -11.09 8.22 3.10
CA ALA A 204 -12.00 8.56 2.01
C ALA A 204 -11.44 8.17 0.63
N PHE A 205 -10.17 8.47 0.37
CA PHE A 205 -9.48 8.17 -0.89
C PHE A 205 -9.33 6.67 -1.12
N SER A 206 -9.35 5.83 -0.07
CA SER A 206 -9.37 4.35 -0.17
C SER A 206 -10.45 3.82 -1.14
N LEU A 207 -11.57 4.53 -1.30
CA LEU A 207 -12.63 4.18 -2.25
C LEU A 207 -12.21 4.37 -3.72
N VAL A 208 -11.37 5.36 -4.02
CA VAL A 208 -10.84 5.62 -5.38
C VAL A 208 -9.98 4.45 -5.84
N PHE A 209 -9.16 3.87 -4.95
CA PHE A 209 -8.36 2.67 -5.25
C PHE A 209 -9.23 1.50 -5.71
N GLY A 210 -10.30 1.21 -4.96
CA GLY A 210 -11.23 0.13 -5.27
C GLY A 210 -12.01 0.40 -6.55
N TRP A 211 -12.42 1.64 -6.79
CA TRP A 211 -13.09 2.03 -8.02
C TRP A 211 -12.19 1.84 -9.24
N LEU A 212 -10.93 2.29 -9.18
CA LEU A 212 -9.95 2.09 -10.25
C LEU A 212 -9.76 0.59 -10.53
N PHE A 213 -9.65 -0.22 -9.47
CA PHE A 213 -9.47 -1.67 -9.59
C PHE A 213 -10.63 -2.35 -10.32
N VAL A 214 -11.87 -2.02 -9.93
CA VAL A 214 -13.10 -2.54 -10.56
C VAL A 214 -13.21 -2.07 -12.00
N LYS A 215 -13.00 -0.78 -12.29
CA LYS A 215 -13.09 -0.23 -13.64
C LYS A 215 -12.01 -0.78 -14.57
N ALA A 216 -10.83 -1.10 -14.03
CA ALA A 216 -9.77 -1.75 -14.76
C ALA A 216 -10.03 -3.25 -15.02
N GLY A 217 -11.14 -3.80 -14.52
CA GLY A 217 -11.45 -5.23 -14.63
C GLY A 217 -10.44 -6.08 -13.86
N LYS A 218 -10.11 -5.65 -12.63
CA LYS A 218 -9.10 -6.27 -11.74
C LYS A 218 -7.67 -6.22 -12.27
N GLN A 219 -7.39 -5.35 -13.23
CA GLN A 219 -6.01 -5.10 -13.63
C GLN A 219 -5.32 -4.25 -12.58
N TRP A 220 -4.17 -4.72 -12.13
CA TRP A 220 -3.50 -4.14 -10.97
C TRP A 220 -2.88 -2.76 -11.25
N TRP A 221 -2.48 -2.49 -12.50
CA TRP A 221 -1.69 -1.30 -12.86
C TRP A 221 -2.31 0.04 -12.47
N PRO A 222 -3.59 0.37 -12.73
CA PRO A 222 -4.14 1.67 -12.34
C PRO A 222 -4.19 1.87 -10.83
N SER A 223 -4.58 0.84 -10.09
CA SER A 223 -4.58 0.90 -8.63
C SER A 223 -3.16 1.04 -8.10
N PHE A 224 -2.21 0.22 -8.57
CA PHE A 224 -0.80 0.31 -8.19
C PHE A 224 -0.20 1.70 -8.45
N LEU A 225 -0.38 2.23 -9.67
CA LEU A 225 0.12 3.55 -10.04
C LEU A 225 -0.47 4.63 -9.14
N PHE A 226 -1.77 4.56 -8.85
CA PHE A 226 -2.43 5.51 -7.95
C PHE A 226 -1.80 5.48 -6.55
N ILE A 227 -1.59 4.29 -5.95
CA ILE A 227 -1.01 4.17 -4.60
C ILE A 227 0.43 4.67 -4.57
N TRP A 228 1.22 4.21 -5.53
CA TRP A 228 2.63 4.56 -5.56
C TRP A 228 2.84 6.05 -5.77
N LEU A 229 2.03 6.70 -6.63
CA LEU A 229 2.10 8.14 -6.82
C LEU A 229 1.61 8.93 -5.60
N VAL A 230 0.68 8.40 -4.79
CA VAL A 230 0.29 9.02 -3.52
C VAL A 230 1.47 9.10 -2.53
N PHE A 231 2.43 8.18 -2.59
CA PHE A 231 3.64 8.25 -1.76
C PHE A 231 4.75 9.14 -2.34
N VAL A 232 4.69 9.45 -3.64
CA VAL A 232 5.81 10.07 -4.37
C VAL A 232 5.51 11.54 -4.71
N LEU A 233 4.26 11.88 -5.02
CA LEU A 233 3.80 13.23 -5.35
C LEU A 233 3.39 13.97 -4.08
#